data_AF-A0AAV9E5X1-F1
#
_entry.id   AF-A0AAV9E5X1-F1
#
_cell.length_a   1.000
_cell.length_b   1.000
_cell.length_c   1.000
_cell.angle_alpha   90.00
_cell.angle_beta   90.00
_cell.angle_gamma   90.00
#
_symmetry.space_group_name_H-M   'P 1'
#
loop_
_entity.id
_entity.type
_entity.pdbx_description
1 polymer ?
#
loop_
_entity_poly.entity_id
_entity_poly.type
_entity_poly.pdbx_seq_one_letter_code
_entity_poly.pdbx_strand_id
1 'polypeptide(L)'
;MASPPSIRSVHPAGDPTGNKGPKHHVDTSGGGLQEIPPAYILTVPSCRRPATPPSIPVIDLHGLHGPATRDMTVRSIAVACAEWGFFRVSREYSLGYPYNHKE
;
A
#
# COMPACT_ATOMS: atom_id res chain seq x y z
N MET A 1 -0.10 40.13 -25.29
CA MET A 1 0.46 38.78 -25.08
C MET A 1 1.49 38.89 -23.97
N ALA A 2 1.24 38.28 -22.80
CA ALA A 2 2.13 38.36 -21.65
C ALA A 2 2.99 37.08 -21.59
N SER A 3 4.30 37.24 -21.38
CA SER A 3 5.23 36.12 -21.20
C SER A 3 4.90 35.34 -19.91
N PRO A 4 5.10 34.01 -19.88
CA PRO A 4 4.90 33.22 -18.66
C PRO A 4 5.95 33.58 -17.59
N PRO A 5 5.59 33.53 -16.30
CA PRO A 5 6.52 33.83 -15.22
C PRO A 5 7.63 32.77 -15.14
N SER A 6 8.87 33.24 -15.07
CA SER A 6 10.05 32.39 -14.86
C SER A 6 10.07 31.90 -13.42
N ILE A 7 9.85 30.60 -13.21
CA ILE A 7 9.98 29.95 -11.91
C ILE A 7 11.47 29.91 -11.56
N ARG A 8 11.90 30.81 -10.68
CA ARG A 8 13.18 30.64 -9.97
C ARG A 8 13.05 29.41 -9.08
N SER A 9 13.93 28.43 -9.27
CA SER A 9 14.13 27.34 -8.32
C SER A 9 14.53 27.95 -6.98
N VAL A 10 13.55 28.08 -6.08
CA VAL A 10 13.81 28.43 -4.69
C VAL A 10 14.37 27.16 -4.08
N HIS A 11 15.70 27.05 -4.01
CA HIS A 11 16.30 26.05 -3.13
C HIS A 11 15.76 26.34 -1.73
N PRO A 12 15.10 25.37 -1.06
CA PRO A 12 14.66 25.59 0.29
C PRO A 12 15.90 25.83 1.15
N ALA A 13 15.97 27.02 1.74
CA ALA A 13 16.82 27.26 2.89
C ALA A 13 16.52 26.15 3.90
N GLY A 14 17.56 25.44 4.34
CA GLY A 14 17.41 24.31 5.27
C GLY A 14 16.56 24.72 6.46
N ASP A 15 15.65 23.82 6.86
CA ASP A 15 14.80 23.98 8.05
C ASP A 15 15.69 24.29 9.26
N PRO A 16 15.56 25.48 9.90
CA PRO A 16 16.35 25.86 11.06
C PRO A 16 15.98 25.06 12.32
N THR A 17 14.89 24.30 12.30
CA THR A 17 14.61 23.28 13.29
C THR A 17 15.05 21.94 12.72
N GLY A 18 16.10 21.33 13.26
CA GLY A 18 16.62 20.04 12.80
C GLY A 18 15.67 18.87 13.09
N ASN A 19 14.40 18.96 12.68
CA ASN A 19 13.33 17.98 12.82
C ASN A 19 13.54 16.81 11.85
N LYS A 20 14.59 16.05 12.13
CA LYS A 20 14.92 14.80 11.46
C LYS A 20 13.74 13.82 11.57
N GLY A 21 13.22 13.37 10.43
CA GLY A 21 12.07 12.45 10.37
C GLY A 21 12.36 11.06 10.98
N PRO A 22 11.33 10.21 11.15
CA PRO A 22 11.48 8.91 11.85
C PRO A 22 12.49 7.99 11.18
N LYS A 23 12.63 8.06 9.85
CA LYS A 23 13.67 7.34 9.10
C LYS A 23 15.08 7.70 9.58
N HIS A 24 15.35 8.99 9.80
CA HIS A 24 16.66 9.45 10.28
C HIS A 24 16.94 8.97 11.72
N HIS A 25 15.93 8.84 12.58
CA HIS A 25 16.12 8.27 13.92
C HIS A 25 16.54 6.80 13.89
N VAL A 26 16.07 6.04 12.90
CA VAL A 26 16.48 4.65 12.66
C VAL A 26 17.91 4.60 12.13
N ASP A 27 18.26 5.50 11.22
CA ASP A 27 19.51 5.46 10.46
C ASP A 27 20.73 6.12 11.17
N THR A 28 20.51 7.01 12.16
CA THR A 28 21.59 7.88 12.70
C THR A 28 22.27 7.37 13.96
N SER A 29 21.66 6.42 14.68
CA SER A 29 22.35 5.78 15.78
C SER A 29 23.22 4.67 15.20
N GLY A 30 24.54 4.79 15.30
CA GLY A 30 25.49 3.70 14.98
C GLY A 30 25.25 2.39 15.80
N GLY A 31 24.21 2.35 16.64
CA GLY A 31 23.67 1.18 17.32
C GLY A 31 22.13 1.14 17.41
N GLY A 32 21.39 1.84 16.53
CA GLY A 32 19.92 1.90 16.53
C GLY A 32 19.30 2.60 17.76
N LEU A 33 18.01 2.92 17.71
CA LEU A 33 17.25 3.27 18.91
C LEU A 33 17.02 1.98 19.72
N GLN A 34 17.57 1.88 20.93
CA GLN A 34 17.31 0.74 21.82
C GLN A 34 15.88 0.75 22.39
N GLU A 35 15.25 1.93 22.46
CA GLU A 35 13.91 2.10 23.01
C GLU A 35 13.08 3.05 22.15
N ILE A 36 11.80 2.71 21.96
CA ILE A 36 10.85 3.50 21.16
C ILE A 36 10.45 4.73 21.98
N PRO A 37 10.60 5.97 21.45
CA PRO A 37 10.21 7.17 22.19
C PRO A 37 8.72 7.15 22.55
N PRO A 38 8.33 7.62 23.75
CA PRO A 38 6.94 7.57 24.22
C PRO A 38 5.91 8.19 23.27
N ALA A 39 6.30 9.18 22.46
CA ALA A 39 5.44 9.80 21.45
C ALA A 39 4.96 8.83 20.35
N TYR A 40 5.63 7.70 20.15
CA TYR A 40 5.23 6.64 19.20
C TYR A 40 4.45 5.50 19.87
N ILE A 41 4.33 5.51 21.20
CA ILE A 41 3.59 4.49 21.95
C ILE A 41 2.11 4.88 21.93
N LEU A 42 1.36 4.25 21.04
CA LEU A 42 -0.09 4.42 20.99
C LEU A 42 -0.71 3.71 22.19
N THR A 43 -1.44 4.45 23.02
CA THR A 43 -2.34 3.86 24.03
C THR A 43 -3.52 3.26 23.27
N VAL A 44 -3.39 1.99 22.89
CA VAL A 44 -4.49 1.30 22.21
C VAL A 44 -5.66 1.16 23.20
N PRO A 45 -6.84 1.75 22.94
CA PRO A 45 -8.04 1.26 23.60
C PRO A 45 -8.11 -0.23 23.28
N SER A 46 -8.42 -1.05 24.29
CA SER A 46 -8.45 -2.52 24.19
C SER A 46 -9.51 -2.94 23.17
N CYS A 47 -9.15 -2.86 21.89
CA CYS A 47 -9.95 -3.29 20.79
C CYS A 47 -9.96 -4.81 20.89
N ARG A 48 -11.13 -5.37 21.24
CA ARG A 48 -11.30 -6.80 21.48
C ARG A 48 -11.02 -7.52 20.17
N ARG A 49 -9.78 -7.96 19.97
CA ARG A 49 -9.38 -8.66 18.75
C ARG A 49 -10.21 -9.93 18.67
N PRO A 50 -10.93 -10.18 17.57
CA PRO A 50 -11.63 -11.44 17.39
C PRO A 50 -10.63 -12.60 17.56
N ALA A 51 -11.06 -13.69 18.22
CA ALA A 51 -10.20 -14.84 18.52
C ALA A 51 -9.55 -15.45 17.27
N THR A 52 -10.20 -15.27 16.11
CA THR A 52 -9.66 -15.53 14.79
C THR A 52 -9.84 -14.26 13.94
N PRO A 53 -8.77 -13.65 13.40
CA PRO A 53 -8.94 -12.58 12.43
C PRO A 53 -9.70 -13.16 11.23
N PRO A 54 -10.79 -12.54 10.78
CA PRO A 54 -11.48 -13.05 9.61
C PRO A 54 -10.51 -12.96 8.41
N SER A 55 -10.54 -13.95 7.52
CA SER A 55 -9.68 -13.97 6.33
C SER A 55 -10.16 -12.97 5.29
N ILE A 56 -9.31 -11.98 4.96
CA ILE A 56 -9.59 -10.96 3.94
C ILE A 56 -9.93 -11.63 2.60
N PRO A 57 -11.05 -11.25 1.94
CA PRO A 57 -11.48 -11.80 0.67
C PRO A 57 -10.37 -11.71 -0.38
N VAL A 58 -10.22 -12.75 -1.20
CA VAL A 58 -9.33 -12.78 -2.36
C VAL A 58 -10.20 -12.99 -3.60
N ILE A 59 -10.09 -12.10 -4.58
CA ILE A 59 -10.89 -12.12 -5.80
C ILE A 59 -9.98 -12.30 -7.01
N ASP A 60 -10.28 -13.29 -7.83
CA ASP A 60 -9.68 -13.43 -9.16
C ASP A 60 -10.41 -12.53 -10.16
N LEU A 61 -9.67 -11.59 -10.75
CA LEU A 61 -10.20 -10.65 -11.73
C LEU A 61 -10.25 -11.22 -13.14
N HIS A 62 -9.60 -12.36 -13.43
CA HIS A 62 -9.74 -13.02 -14.74
C HIS A 62 -11.19 -13.40 -15.05
N GLY A 63 -11.98 -13.68 -14.01
CA GLY A 63 -13.41 -13.91 -14.15
C GLY A 63 -14.18 -12.73 -14.76
N LEU A 64 -13.64 -11.51 -14.80
CA LEU A 64 -14.27 -10.38 -15.50
C LEU A 64 -14.22 -10.49 -17.03
N HIS A 65 -13.34 -11.32 -17.57
CA HIS A 65 -13.12 -11.44 -19.02
C HIS A 65 -14.00 -12.50 -19.69
N GLY A 66 -14.60 -13.41 -18.92
CA GLY A 66 -15.50 -14.45 -19.43
C GLY A 66 -16.97 -14.06 -19.25
N PRO A 67 -17.84 -14.21 -20.26
CA PRO A 67 -19.26 -13.90 -20.11
C PRO A 67 -19.97 -14.79 -19.07
N ALA A 68 -19.48 -16.01 -18.85
CA ALA A 68 -20.02 -16.93 -17.85
C ALA A 68 -19.55 -16.64 -16.41
N THR A 69 -18.36 -16.05 -16.25
CA THR A 69 -17.71 -15.83 -14.95
C THR A 69 -17.86 -14.39 -14.46
N ARG A 70 -18.14 -13.44 -15.36
CA ARG A 70 -18.22 -12.01 -15.06
C ARG A 70 -19.21 -11.69 -13.95
N ASP A 71 -20.43 -12.23 -14.04
CA ASP A 71 -21.47 -11.98 -13.05
C ASP A 71 -21.08 -12.47 -11.66
N MET A 72 -20.38 -13.61 -11.59
CA MET A 72 -19.87 -14.15 -10.32
C MET A 72 -18.77 -13.26 -9.74
N THR A 73 -17.81 -12.84 -10.55
CA THR A 73 -16.71 -11.97 -10.10
C THR A 73 -17.22 -10.60 -9.65
N VAL A 74 -18.17 -10.00 -10.37
CA VAL A 74 -18.81 -8.73 -9.98
C VAL A 74 -19.54 -8.87 -8.65
N ARG A 75 -20.27 -9.98 -8.43
CA ARG A 75 -20.92 -10.24 -7.13
C ARG A 75 -19.90 -10.38 -6.00
N SER A 76 -18.79 -11.10 -6.23
CA SER A 76 -17.72 -11.22 -5.24
C SER A 76 -17.12 -9.87 -4.86
N ILE A 77 -16.92 -8.96 -5.83
CA ILE A 77 -16.44 -7.60 -5.57
C ILE A 77 -17.46 -6.83 -4.73
N ALA A 78 -18.74 -6.89 -5.09
CA ALA A 78 -19.80 -6.19 -4.37
C ALA A 78 -19.90 -6.65 -2.90
N VAL A 79 -19.87 -7.96 -2.66
CA VAL A 79 -19.90 -8.55 -1.31
C VAL A 79 -18.67 -8.12 -0.50
N ALA A 80 -17.48 -8.19 -1.08
CA ALA A 80 -16.26 -7.78 -0.37
C ALA A 80 -16.28 -6.28 -0.03
N CYS A 81 -16.76 -5.42 -0.94
CA CYS A 81 -16.91 -4.00 -0.64
C CYS A 81 -17.94 -3.75 0.48
N ALA A 82 -19.07 -4.46 0.48
CA ALA A 82 -20.14 -4.26 1.46
C ALA A 82 -19.78 -4.76 2.86
N GLU A 83 -19.17 -5.95 2.95
CA GLU A 83 -18.89 -6.60 4.24
C GLU A 83 -17.52 -6.24 4.81
N TRP A 84 -16.54 -5.92 3.96
CA TRP A 84 -15.16 -5.69 4.36
C TRP A 84 -14.66 -4.28 4.08
N GLY A 85 -15.17 -3.62 3.03
CA GLY A 85 -14.62 -2.36 2.52
C GLY A 85 -13.31 -2.52 1.74
N PHE A 86 -12.73 -3.73 1.69
CA PHE A 86 -11.53 -4.03 0.93
C PHE A 86 -11.41 -5.53 0.60
N PHE A 87 -10.58 -5.86 -0.40
CA PHE A 87 -10.22 -7.23 -0.78
C PHE A 87 -8.83 -7.27 -1.38
N ARG A 88 -8.27 -8.47 -1.51
CA ARG A 88 -7.02 -8.73 -2.23
C ARG A 88 -7.34 -9.28 -3.62
N VAL A 89 -6.45 -9.04 -4.57
CA VAL A 89 -6.55 -9.59 -5.93
C VAL A 89 -5.54 -10.73 -6.07
N SER A 90 -5.97 -11.88 -6.56
CA SER A 90 -5.03 -12.93 -6.99
C SER A 90 -4.44 -12.57 -8.35
N ARG A 91 -3.11 -12.66 -8.49
CA ARG A 91 -2.46 -12.67 -9.80
C ARG A 91 -2.36 -14.11 -10.26
N GLU A 92 -3.02 -14.45 -11.36
CA GLU A 92 -2.74 -15.69 -12.08
C GLU A 92 -1.56 -15.43 -13.02
N TYR A 93 -0.35 -15.83 -12.63
CA TYR A 93 0.73 -15.96 -13.59
C TYR A 93 0.42 -17.20 -14.45
N SER A 94 -0.35 -17.02 -15.52
CA SER A 94 -0.51 -18.06 -16.53
C SER A 94 0.86 -18.36 -17.15
N LEU A 95 1.49 -19.45 -16.70
CA LEU A 95 2.63 -20.08 -17.38
C LEU A 95 2.19 -20.42 -18.81
N GLY A 96 2.61 -19.64 -19.80
CA GLY A 96 2.14 -19.85 -21.17
C GLY A 96 2.84 -19.07 -22.28
N TYR A 97 4.01 -18.48 -22.06
CA TYR A 97 4.84 -17.98 -23.15
C TYR A 97 6.14 -18.80 -23.20
N PRO A 98 6.32 -19.73 -24.16
CA PRO A 98 7.65 -20.25 -24.45
C PRO A 98 8.50 -19.08 -24.96
N TYR A 99 9.50 -18.71 -24.18
CA TYR A 99 10.58 -17.84 -24.61
C TYR A 99 11.30 -18.57 -25.75
N ASN A 100 10.96 -18.22 -27.00
CA ASN A 100 11.69 -18.70 -28.15
C ASN A 100 13.05 -17.99 -28.14
N HIS A 101 14.07 -18.69 -27.67
CA HIS A 101 15.45 -18.31 -27.89
C HIS A 101 15.69 -18.46 -29.40
N LYS A 102 15.74 -17.35 -30.13
CA LYS A 102 16.25 -17.36 -31.49
C LYS A 102 17.78 -17.34 -31.39
N GLU A 103 18.40 -18.41 -31.87
CA GLU A 103 19.84 -18.47 -32.16
C GLU A 103 20.21 -17.48 -33.26
#